data_AF-A0A2E8DFS4-F1
#
_entry.id   AF-A0A2E8DFS4-F1
#
_cell.length_a   1.000
_cell.length_b   1.000
_cell.length_c   1.000
_cell.angle_alpha   90.00
_cell.angle_beta   90.00
_cell.angle_gamma   90.00
#
_symmetry.space_group_name_H-M   'P 1'
#
loop_
_entity.id
_entity.type
_entity.pdbx_description
1 polymer ?
#
loop_
_entity_poly.entity_id
_entity_poly.type
_entity_poly.pdbx_seq_one_letter_code
_entity_poly.pdbx_strand_id
1 'polypeptide(L)'
;MSDRRIQPNHLVISLGIVVALFMVASGVASLVNGFHDDSAITREVFGNIPGPLKLAFYSTIPLLIIWGAVLFSYRVQNWQRGAPDNRATTRENAKRRFGDFRSGVYMKTLLREPAAGVMHSLIYFPFLILLAVTTVLEVNHQAP
;
A
#
# COMPACT_ATOMS: atom_id res chain seq x y z
N MET A 1 29.49 -15.45 -16.64
CA MET A 1 28.02 -15.44 -16.52
C MET A 1 27.67 -14.19 -15.72
N SER A 2 27.05 -13.18 -16.33
CA SER A 2 26.62 -11.99 -15.58
C SER A 2 25.54 -12.41 -14.60
N ASP A 3 25.79 -12.32 -13.30
CA ASP A 3 24.73 -12.43 -12.29
C ASP A 3 23.60 -11.50 -12.70
N ARG A 4 22.43 -12.05 -13.06
CA ARG A 4 21.21 -11.26 -13.27
C ARG A 4 20.75 -10.75 -11.90
N ARG A 5 21.42 -9.72 -11.39
CA ARG A 5 21.00 -9.01 -10.19
C ARG A 5 19.72 -8.26 -10.53
N ILE A 6 18.63 -8.63 -9.86
CA ILE A 6 17.36 -7.93 -10.00
C ILE A 6 17.58 -6.49 -9.53
N GLN A 7 17.36 -5.52 -10.43
CA GLN A 7 17.53 -4.11 -10.09
C GLN A 7 16.32 -3.61 -9.28
N PRO A 8 16.52 -2.77 -8.25
CA PRO A 8 15.43 -2.24 -7.42
C PRO A 8 14.29 -1.53 -8.17
N ASN A 9 14.57 -0.88 -9.31
CA ASN A 9 13.56 -0.26 -10.16
C ASN A 9 12.62 -1.32 -10.78
N HIS A 10 13.15 -2.48 -11.18
CA HIS A 10 12.32 -3.59 -11.67
C HIS A 10 11.43 -4.15 -10.55
N LEU A 11 11.95 -4.23 -9.32
CA LEU A 11 11.16 -4.67 -8.16
C LEU A 11 9.91 -3.81 -7.94
N VAL A 12 10.07 -2.49 -8.07
CA VAL A 12 8.95 -1.54 -7.96
C VAL A 12 7.91 -1.76 -9.05
N ILE A 13 8.33 -1.92 -10.30
CA ILE A 13 7.39 -2.16 -11.41
C ILE A 13 6.65 -3.48 -11.18
N SER A 14 7.38 -4.55 -10.82
CA SER A 14 6.76 -5.85 -10.53
C SER A 14 5.76 -5.78 -9.37
N LEU A 15 6.08 -5.02 -8.31
CA LEU A 15 5.13 -4.80 -7.21
C LEU A 15 3.86 -4.10 -7.70
N GLY A 16 4.01 -3.04 -8.51
CA GLY A 16 2.87 -2.33 -9.09
C GLY A 16 1.98 -3.24 -9.94
N ILE A 17 2.57 -4.11 -10.77
CA ILE A 17 1.85 -5.09 -11.58
C ILE A 17 1.13 -6.11 -10.69
N VAL A 18 1.80 -6.64 -9.66
CA VAL A 18 1.20 -7.61 -8.73
C VAL A 18 0.00 -7.00 -8.00
N VAL A 19 0.12 -5.76 -7.51
CA VAL A 19 -0.98 -5.05 -6.84
C VAL A 19 -2.14 -4.80 -7.81
N ALA A 20 -1.85 -4.37 -9.04
CA ALA A 20 -2.88 -4.14 -10.07
C ALA A 20 -3.62 -5.43 -10.43
N LEU A 21 -2.90 -6.54 -10.62
CA LEU A 21 -3.49 -7.85 -10.89
C LEU A 21 -4.33 -8.34 -9.71
N PHE A 22 -3.84 -8.18 -8.48
CA PHE A 22 -4.59 -8.51 -7.27
C PHE A 22 -5.91 -7.72 -7.22
N MET A 23 -5.89 -6.42 -7.51
CA MET A 23 -7.09 -5.59 -7.51
C MET A 23 -8.12 -6.04 -8.57
N VAL A 24 -7.67 -6.33 -9.78
CA VAL A 24 -8.55 -6.84 -10.85
C VAL A 24 -9.12 -8.20 -10.46
N ALA A 25 -8.28 -9.11 -9.95
CA ALA A 25 -8.72 -10.43 -9.51
C ALA A 25 -9.73 -10.34 -8.36
N SER A 26 -9.52 -9.45 -7.38
CA SER A 26 -10.45 -9.20 -6.27
C SER A 26 -11.80 -8.69 -6.78
N GLY A 27 -11.79 -7.75 -7.74
CA GLY A 27 -13.01 -7.25 -8.37
C GLY A 27 -13.78 -8.33 -9.13
N VAL A 28 -13.09 -9.17 -9.90
CA VAL A 28 -13.70 -10.30 -10.63
C VAL A 28 -14.23 -11.36 -9.66
N ALA A 29 -13.46 -11.71 -8.61
CA ALA A 29 -13.86 -12.70 -7.62
C ALA A 29 -15.15 -12.28 -6.90
N SER A 30 -15.26 -11.02 -6.50
CA SER A 30 -16.49 -10.47 -5.91
C SER A 30 -17.69 -10.57 -6.86
N LEU A 31 -17.52 -10.28 -8.16
CA LEU A 31 -18.59 -10.40 -9.15
C LEU A 31 -19.07 -11.85 -9.35
N VAL A 32 -18.17 -12.82 -9.22
CA VAL A 32 -18.48 -14.24 -9.41
C VAL A 32 -19.10 -14.85 -8.14
N ASN A 33 -18.56 -14.52 -6.97
CA ASN A 33 -18.96 -15.13 -5.70
C ASN A 33 -20.22 -14.49 -5.12
N GLY A 34 -20.40 -13.17 -5.29
CA GLY A 34 -21.59 -12.46 -4.81
C GLY A 34 -21.84 -12.63 -3.31
N PHE A 35 -20.78 -12.72 -2.51
CA PHE A 35 -20.93 -12.89 -1.07
C PHE A 35 -21.54 -11.65 -0.42
N HIS A 36 -22.50 -11.90 0.47
CA HIS A 36 -23.19 -10.89 1.25
C HIS A 36 -23.16 -11.31 2.72
N ASP A 37 -22.95 -10.34 3.59
CA ASP A 37 -23.03 -10.53 5.04
C ASP A 37 -24.51 -10.46 5.47
N ASP A 38 -24.98 -11.49 6.16
CA ASP A 38 -26.36 -11.60 6.66
C ASP A 38 -26.56 -10.92 8.03
N SER A 39 -25.55 -10.21 8.55
CA SER A 39 -25.63 -9.56 9.85
C SER A 39 -26.70 -8.46 9.89
N ALA A 40 -27.37 -8.33 11.05
CA ALA A 40 -28.50 -7.42 11.21
C ALA A 40 -28.13 -5.93 11.04
N ILE A 41 -26.85 -5.58 11.17
CA ILE A 41 -26.33 -4.22 11.01
C ILE A 41 -25.10 -4.30 10.09
N THR A 42 -25.34 -4.19 8.79
CA THR A 42 -24.28 -4.11 7.79
C THR A 42 -24.65 -3.16 6.66
N ARG A 43 -23.64 -2.73 5.90
CA ARG A 43 -23.82 -1.91 4.70
C ARG A 43 -23.34 -2.72 3.50
N GLU A 44 -24.20 -2.84 2.49
CA GLU A 44 -23.81 -3.45 1.22
C GLU A 44 -22.65 -2.72 0.56
N VAL A 45 -21.64 -3.51 0.17
CA VAL A 45 -20.48 -3.03 -0.56
C VAL A 45 -20.94 -2.54 -1.94
N PHE A 46 -20.66 -1.27 -2.23
CA PHE A 46 -21.15 -0.56 -3.43
C PHE A 46 -22.68 -0.50 -3.60
N GLY A 47 -23.46 -0.49 -2.51
CA GLY A 47 -24.90 -0.18 -2.58
C GLY A 47 -25.16 1.17 -3.30
N ASN A 48 -26.17 1.21 -4.17
CA ASN A 48 -26.55 2.37 -5.00
C ASN A 48 -25.48 2.89 -5.98
N ILE A 49 -24.44 2.11 -6.30
CA ILE A 49 -23.42 2.51 -7.28
C ILE A 49 -23.73 1.91 -8.65
N PRO A 50 -23.90 2.72 -9.71
CA PRO A 50 -24.14 2.23 -11.06
C PRO A 50 -23.02 1.30 -11.55
N GLY A 51 -23.38 0.22 -12.25
CA GLY A 51 -22.44 -0.75 -12.83
C GLY A 51 -21.32 -0.12 -13.68
N PRO A 52 -21.61 0.85 -14.57
CA PRO A 52 -20.56 1.52 -15.36
C PRO A 52 -19.49 2.22 -14.50
N LEU A 53 -19.87 2.76 -13.34
CA LEU A 53 -18.93 3.41 -12.45
C LEU A 53 -18.02 2.39 -11.75
N LYS A 54 -18.56 1.22 -11.37
CA LYS A 54 -17.75 0.09 -10.87
C LYS A 54 -16.73 -0.35 -11.93
N LEU A 55 -17.18 -0.51 -13.18
CA LEU A 55 -16.30 -0.89 -14.29
C LEU A 55 -15.19 0.15 -14.53
N ALA A 56 -15.54 1.45 -14.51
CA ALA A 56 -14.56 2.52 -14.64
C ALA A 56 -13.53 2.48 -13.51
N PHE A 57 -13.96 2.22 -12.26
CA PHE A 57 -13.06 2.10 -11.11
C PHE A 57 -12.09 0.90 -11.26
N TYR A 58 -12.63 -0.30 -11.53
CA TYR A 58 -11.81 -1.52 -11.64
C TYR A 58 -10.94 -1.59 -12.90
N SER A 59 -11.15 -0.71 -13.88
CA SER A 59 -10.26 -0.56 -15.04
C SER A 59 -9.23 0.57 -14.84
N THR A 60 -9.67 1.73 -14.37
CA THR A 60 -8.82 2.93 -14.30
C THR A 60 -7.79 2.83 -13.18
N ILE A 61 -8.17 2.40 -11.98
CA ILE A 61 -7.26 2.39 -10.83
C ILE A 61 -6.07 1.44 -11.04
N PRO A 62 -6.23 0.19 -11.52
CA PRO A 62 -5.10 -0.67 -11.81
C PRO A 62 -4.12 -0.07 -12.84
N LEU A 63 -4.64 0.59 -13.88
CA LEU A 63 -3.81 1.28 -14.86
C LEU A 63 -3.01 2.43 -14.24
N LEU A 64 -3.64 3.23 -13.37
CA LEU A 64 -2.96 4.29 -12.64
C LEU A 64 -1.91 3.76 -11.67
N ILE A 65 -2.14 2.60 -11.03
CA ILE A 65 -1.15 1.94 -10.17
C ILE A 65 0.07 1.51 -10.99
N ILE A 66 -0.13 0.87 -12.15
CA ILE A 66 0.97 0.47 -13.03
C ILE A 66 1.73 1.70 -13.52
N TRP A 67 1.01 2.73 -13.98
CA TRP A 67 1.64 3.96 -14.45
C TRP A 67 2.44 4.66 -13.35
N GLY A 68 1.86 4.79 -12.16
CA GLY A 68 2.54 5.34 -10.98
C GLY A 68 3.79 4.53 -10.60
N ALA A 69 3.72 3.20 -10.66
CA ALA A 69 4.87 2.32 -10.42
C ALA A 69 5.98 2.52 -11.46
N VAL A 70 5.63 2.70 -12.74
CA VAL A 70 6.60 3.05 -13.80
C VAL A 70 7.26 4.40 -13.52
N LEU A 71 6.48 5.43 -13.20
CA LEU A 71 7.04 6.75 -12.87
C LEU A 71 7.92 6.71 -11.61
N PHE A 72 7.51 5.96 -10.60
CA PHE A 72 8.30 5.76 -9.38
C PHE A 72 9.59 4.96 -9.66
N SER A 73 9.55 4.03 -10.62
CA SER A 73 10.74 3.27 -11.03
C SER A 73 11.86 4.16 -11.59
N TYR A 74 11.52 5.25 -12.31
CA TYR A 74 12.50 6.23 -12.78
C TYR A 74 13.17 6.96 -11.62
N ARG A 75 12.40 7.25 -10.55
CA ARG A 75 12.95 7.83 -9.32
C ARG A 75 13.92 6.87 -8.63
N VAL A 76 13.55 5.58 -8.54
CA VAL A 76 14.42 4.55 -7.97
C VAL A 76 15.68 4.36 -8.80
N GLN A 77 15.58 4.39 -10.13
CA GLN A 77 16.74 4.33 -11.01
C GLN A 77 17.71 5.50 -10.76
N ASN A 78 17.19 6.70 -10.51
CA ASN A 78 18.03 7.84 -10.15
C ASN A 78 18.73 7.63 -8.79
N TRP A 79 18.07 7.01 -7.80
CA TRP A 79 18.70 6.68 -6.52
C TRP A 79 19.79 5.62 -6.61
N GLN A 80 19.72 4.73 -7.60
CA GLN A 80 20.75 3.71 -7.84
C GLN A 80 22.06 4.28 -8.39
N ARG A 81 22.09 5.55 -8.82
CA ARG A 81 23.32 6.19 -9.35
C ARG A 81 24.36 6.45 -8.25
N GLY A 82 23.96 6.48 -6.98
CA GLY A 82 24.86 6.64 -5.85
C GLY A 82 25.56 5.33 -5.43
N ALA A 83 26.57 5.44 -4.57
CA ALA A 83 27.18 4.26 -3.95
C ALA A 83 26.15 3.51 -3.07
N PRO A 84 26.14 2.16 -3.08
CA PRO A 84 25.22 1.38 -2.25
C PRO A 84 25.48 1.65 -0.77
N ASP A 85 24.47 2.17 -0.06
CA ASP A 85 24.50 2.29 1.40
C ASP A 85 24.19 0.92 2.04
N ASN A 86 25.09 0.42 2.91
CA ASN A 86 24.85 -0.84 3.60
C ASN A 86 23.86 -0.64 4.75
N ARG A 87 22.59 -0.94 4.47
CA ARG A 87 21.50 -0.86 5.44
C ARG A 87 21.14 -2.20 6.07
N ALA A 88 22.08 -3.14 6.19
CA ALA A 88 21.82 -4.41 6.87
C ALA A 88 21.54 -4.22 8.37
N THR A 89 20.53 -4.94 8.87
CA THR A 89 20.25 -5.05 10.31
C THR A 89 21.09 -6.20 10.88
N THR A 90 21.99 -5.89 11.80
CA THR A 90 22.88 -6.84 12.48
C THR A 90 22.52 -6.93 13.96
N ARG A 91 23.02 -7.96 14.66
CA ARG A 91 22.78 -8.11 16.12
C ARG A 91 23.25 -6.89 16.91
N GLU A 92 24.34 -6.26 16.48
CA GLU A 92 24.91 -5.07 17.13
C GLU A 92 24.05 -3.82 16.94
N ASN A 93 23.41 -3.65 15.77
CA ASN A 93 22.67 -2.44 15.42
C ASN A 93 21.14 -2.58 15.55
N ALA A 94 20.62 -3.79 15.76
CA ALA A 94 19.18 -4.08 15.82
C ALA A 94 18.47 -3.19 16.84
N LYS A 95 18.98 -3.09 18.07
CA LYS A 95 18.36 -2.27 19.13
C LYS A 95 18.21 -0.81 18.71
N ARG A 96 19.27 -0.23 18.13
CA ARG A 96 19.24 1.16 17.63
C ARG A 96 18.20 1.31 16.52
N ARG A 97 18.21 0.42 15.53
CA ARG A 97 17.27 0.43 14.40
C ARG A 97 15.82 0.31 14.81
N PHE A 98 15.49 -0.56 15.77
CA PHE A 98 14.13 -0.65 16.31
C PHE A 98 13.75 0.62 17.08
N GLY A 99 14.70 1.26 17.78
CA GLY A 99 14.49 2.56 18.40
C GLY A 99 14.19 3.67 17.38
N ASP A 100 14.95 3.72 16.29
CA ASP A 100 14.77 4.68 15.19
C ASP A 100 13.46 4.42 14.41
N PHE A 101 13.14 3.15 14.17
CA PHE A 101 11.85 2.77 13.58
C PHE A 101 10.70 3.21 14.49
N ARG A 102 10.79 2.92 15.79
CA ARG A 102 9.80 3.36 16.78
C ARG A 102 9.66 4.88 16.78
N SER A 103 10.76 5.64 16.77
CA SER A 103 10.67 7.09 16.75
C SER A 103 9.98 7.62 15.48
N GLY A 104 10.24 6.99 14.33
CA GLY A 104 9.58 7.28 13.06
C GLY A 104 8.08 6.97 13.07
N VAL A 105 7.67 5.74 13.40
CA VAL A 105 6.24 5.35 13.37
C VAL A 105 5.40 6.05 14.44
N TYR A 106 6.02 6.50 15.54
CA TYR A 106 5.34 7.35 16.54
C TYR A 106 5.43 8.85 16.20
N MET A 107 5.89 9.22 15.00
CA MET A 107 6.01 10.60 14.53
C MET A 107 6.83 11.52 15.44
N LYS A 108 7.69 10.95 16.29
CA LYS A 108 8.52 11.72 17.23
C LYS A 108 9.53 12.61 16.51
N THR A 109 9.98 12.18 15.34
CA THR A 109 10.92 12.96 14.51
C THR A 109 10.32 14.26 14.00
N LEU A 110 9.00 14.33 13.83
CA LEU A 110 8.30 15.51 13.33
C LEU A 110 7.92 16.50 14.44
N LEU A 111 7.92 16.05 15.70
CA LEU A 111 7.67 16.92 16.86
C LEU A 111 8.80 17.93 17.13
N ARG A 112 9.89 17.89 16.36
CA ARG A 112 10.91 18.94 16.35
C ARG A 112 10.30 20.31 15.99
N GLU A 113 9.25 20.32 15.17
CA GLU A 113 8.38 21.46 14.93
C GLU A 113 6.94 21.06 15.35
N PRO A 114 6.44 21.54 16.50
CA PRO A 114 5.25 20.96 17.13
C PRO A 114 3.99 21.06 16.27
N ALA A 115 3.82 22.15 15.50
CA ALA A 115 2.68 22.32 14.61
C ALA A 115 2.64 21.26 13.49
N ALA A 116 3.78 21.04 12.81
CA ALA A 116 3.91 20.03 11.78
C ALA A 116 3.76 18.61 12.36
N GLY A 117 4.35 18.36 13.53
CA GLY A 117 4.25 17.06 14.21
C GLY A 117 2.82 16.70 14.62
N VAL A 118 2.05 17.65 15.14
CA VAL A 118 0.63 17.43 15.47
C VAL A 118 -0.19 17.15 14.21
N MET A 119 -0.04 17.97 13.18
CA MET A 119 -0.75 17.77 11.90
C MET A 119 -0.49 16.38 11.31
N HIS A 120 0.78 15.97 11.21
CA HIS A 120 1.13 14.66 10.66
C HIS A 120 0.63 13.51 11.53
N SER A 121 0.65 13.65 12.85
CA SER A 121 0.09 12.63 13.75
C SER A 121 -1.41 12.45 13.54
N LEU A 122 -2.14 13.55 13.35
CA LEU A 122 -3.58 13.55 13.06
C LEU A 122 -3.93 13.00 11.67
N ILE A 123 -2.96 12.87 10.76
CA ILE A 123 -3.15 12.20 9.47
C ILE A 123 -2.76 10.72 9.59
N TYR A 124 -1.58 10.45 10.14
CA TYR A 124 -0.97 9.12 10.14
C TYR A 124 -1.75 8.10 10.97
N PHE A 125 -2.10 8.41 12.22
CA PHE A 125 -2.78 7.43 13.07
C PHE A 125 -4.20 7.11 12.58
N PRO A 126 -5.04 8.10 12.19
CA PRO A 126 -6.32 7.81 11.57
C PRO A 126 -6.18 7.06 10.25
N PHE A 127 -5.15 7.34 9.44
CA PHE A 127 -4.89 6.56 8.22
C PHE A 127 -4.60 5.09 8.50
N LEU A 128 -3.83 4.77 9.55
CA LEU A 128 -3.60 3.37 9.95
C LEU A 128 -4.89 2.67 10.38
N ILE A 129 -5.75 3.36 11.12
CA ILE A 129 -7.06 2.83 11.52
C ILE A 129 -7.92 2.59 10.28
N LEU A 130 -7.97 3.57 9.36
CA LEU A 130 -8.71 3.46 8.12
C LEU A 130 -8.20 2.28 7.29
N LEU A 131 -6.88 2.15 7.11
CA LEU A 131 -6.28 1.02 6.41
C LEU A 131 -6.69 -0.33 7.03
N ALA A 132 -6.65 -0.44 8.36
CA ALA A 132 -7.06 -1.67 9.05
C ALA A 132 -8.54 -1.99 8.81
N VAL A 133 -9.44 -1.02 9.01
CA VAL A 133 -10.89 -1.22 8.81
C VAL A 133 -11.22 -1.50 7.33
N THR A 134 -10.58 -0.81 6.39
CA THR A 134 -10.75 -1.07 4.95
C THR A 134 -10.22 -2.46 4.56
N THR A 135 -9.14 -2.92 5.18
CA THR A 135 -8.63 -4.29 4.95
C THR A 135 -9.63 -5.33 5.45
N VAL A 136 -10.19 -5.13 6.65
CA VAL A 136 -11.24 -6.01 7.18
C VAL A 136 -12.47 -6.00 6.28
N LEU A 137 -12.88 -4.82 5.79
CA LEU A 137 -13.98 -4.68 4.84
C LEU A 137 -13.74 -5.47 3.54
N GLU A 138 -12.54 -5.38 2.96
CA GLU A 138 -12.21 -6.14 1.75
C GLU A 138 -12.19 -7.65 2.02
N VAL A 139 -11.66 -8.10 3.17
CA VAL A 139 -11.70 -9.52 3.55
C VAL A 139 -13.15 -10.01 3.67
N ASN A 140 -14.02 -9.26 4.35
CA ASN A 140 -15.45 -9.58 4.47
C ASN A 140 -16.19 -9.56 3.13
N HIS A 141 -15.67 -8.84 2.14
CA HIS A 141 -16.25 -8.80 0.80
C HIS A 141 -15.83 -10.01 -0.07
N GLN A 142 -14.70 -10.65 0.26
CA GLN A 142 -14.15 -11.78 -0.49
C GLN A 142 -14.37 -13.13 0.20
N ALA A 143 -14.65 -13.13 1.49
CA ALA A 143 -14.89 -14.32 2.31
C ALA A 143 -16.24 -14.21 3.04
N PRO A 144 -16.93 -15.34 3.28
CA PRO A 144 -18.16 -15.38 4.06
C PRO A 144 -17.94 -15.07 5.54
#